data_AF-A0A3A8TUU8-F1
#
_entry.id   AF-A0A3A8TUU8-F1
#
_cell.length_a   1.000
_cell.length_b   1.000
_cell.length_c   1.000
_cell.angle_alpha   90.00
_cell.angle_beta   90.00
_cell.angle_gamma   90.00
#
_symmetry.space_group_name_H-M   'P 1'
#
loop_
_entity.id
_entity.type
_entity.pdbx_description
1 polymer ?
#
loop_
_entity_poly.entity_id
_entity_poly.type
_entity_poly.pdbx_seq_one_letter_code
_entity_poly.pdbx_strand_id
1 'polypeptide(L)'
;MKQSYRAVPLAAALLVLGGCAGRTQTEPPVSPAEPVREAPSSVVQSQEGGFSVTFPGPVTEERRVQPTDVGEVTLHTFIAARTQEDTAYYVSYTDFPLAAVAQVSPRDVVDRASQGALEALGATAITAKTLEMEGGFPGQEVGGLSGPRRLRGRFFMVGPRLYQQLLLHPEGRAPQDADRFFDSFRLDPAVVGKLGQRTTGG
;
A
#
# COMPACT_ATOMS: atom_id res chain seq x y z
N MET A 1 -35.84 -5.69 15.07
CA MET A 1 -36.47 -4.66 15.93
C MET A 1 -36.21 -3.31 15.29
N LYS A 2 -37.25 -2.68 14.73
CA LYS A 2 -37.17 -1.40 14.01
C LYS A 2 -37.62 -0.30 14.97
N GLN A 3 -36.71 0.59 15.35
CA GLN A 3 -37.02 1.74 16.20
C GLN A 3 -37.18 2.98 15.30
N SER A 4 -38.44 3.30 15.06
CA SER A 4 -38.92 4.51 14.41
C SER A 4 -38.98 5.64 15.44
N TYR A 5 -38.15 6.69 15.28
CA TYR A 5 -38.32 7.93 16.04
C TYR A 5 -39.13 8.94 15.23
N ARG A 6 -40.22 9.36 15.87
CA ARG A 6 -41.25 10.27 15.36
C ARG A 6 -40.73 11.69 15.29
N ALA A 7 -41.05 12.37 14.19
CA ALA A 7 -40.88 13.80 14.01
C ALA A 7 -41.74 14.59 15.01
N VAL A 8 -41.16 15.64 15.60
CA VAL A 8 -41.86 16.64 16.41
C VAL A 8 -41.92 17.93 15.58
N PRO A 9 -43.09 18.58 15.43
CA PRO A 9 -43.22 19.78 14.61
C PRO A 9 -42.83 21.01 15.44
N LEU A 10 -42.11 21.95 14.84
CA LEU A 10 -41.98 23.30 15.37
C LEU A 10 -42.67 24.27 14.41
N ALA A 11 -43.80 24.81 14.85
CA ALA A 11 -44.54 25.85 14.18
C ALA A 11 -43.99 27.25 14.55
N ALA A 12 -44.20 28.17 13.61
CA ALA A 12 -43.62 29.50 13.46
C ALA A 12 -44.09 30.58 14.47
N ALA A 13 -43.30 31.68 14.53
CA ALA A 13 -43.68 33.12 14.52
C ALA A 13 -42.70 33.96 15.41
N LEU A 14 -42.32 35.22 15.16
CA LEU A 14 -42.54 36.24 14.12
C LEU A 14 -41.52 37.39 14.36
N LEU A 15 -40.97 37.94 13.26
CA LEU A 15 -40.64 39.35 12.97
C LEU A 15 -39.94 40.28 14.01
N VAL A 16 -38.72 40.72 13.68
CA VAL A 16 -38.24 42.09 13.95
C VAL A 16 -37.67 42.70 12.67
N LEU A 17 -38.19 43.87 12.32
CA LEU A 17 -37.76 44.78 11.25
C LEU A 17 -36.46 45.49 11.64
N GLY A 18 -35.52 45.66 10.70
CA GLY A 18 -34.44 46.64 10.88
C GLY A 18 -33.30 46.57 9.86
N GLY A 19 -33.25 47.57 8.96
CA GLY A 19 -32.00 48.22 8.56
C GLY A 19 -31.23 47.65 7.37
N CYS A 20 -31.25 48.36 6.24
CA CYS A 20 -30.21 48.26 5.21
C CYS A 20 -28.90 48.85 5.75
N ALA A 21 -27.82 48.07 5.77
CA ALA A 21 -26.46 48.59 5.83
C ALA A 21 -25.47 47.60 5.19
N GLY A 22 -24.85 48.03 4.10
CA GLY A 22 -23.52 47.63 3.62
C GLY A 22 -23.11 46.17 3.70
N ARG A 23 -23.16 45.48 2.54
CA ARG A 23 -22.18 44.43 2.24
C ARG A 23 -20.78 45.04 2.26
N THR A 24 -19.97 44.67 3.24
CA THR A 24 -18.55 44.38 3.01
C THR A 24 -18.22 43.22 3.94
N GLN A 25 -18.48 42.00 3.48
CA GLN A 25 -17.85 40.84 4.08
C GLN A 25 -16.38 40.92 3.68
N THR A 26 -15.55 41.42 4.58
CA THR A 26 -14.11 41.24 4.50
C THR A 26 -13.86 39.74 4.50
N GLU A 27 -13.55 39.19 3.32
CA GLU A 27 -12.92 37.87 3.25
C GLU A 27 -11.68 37.91 4.16
N PRO A 28 -11.52 36.96 5.09
CA PRO A 28 -10.27 36.82 5.81
C PRO A 28 -9.15 36.61 4.77
N PRO A 29 -7.97 37.23 4.95
CA PRO A 29 -6.88 37.10 4.01
C PRO A 29 -6.54 35.61 3.84
N VAL A 30 -6.51 35.16 2.59
CA VAL A 30 -5.96 33.86 2.20
C VAL A 30 -4.53 33.82 2.71
N SER A 31 -4.34 33.17 3.87
CA SER A 31 -3.04 32.89 4.44
C SER A 31 -2.24 32.08 3.41
N PRO A 32 -0.96 32.41 3.15
CA PRO A 32 -0.13 31.64 2.24
C PRO A 32 -0.17 30.16 2.64
N ALA A 33 -0.40 29.28 1.66
CA ALA A 33 -0.38 27.84 1.87
C ALA A 33 0.91 27.47 2.63
N GLU A 34 0.74 26.93 3.84
CA GLU A 34 1.86 26.41 4.61
C GLU A 34 2.60 25.35 3.76
N PRO A 35 3.94 25.33 3.77
CA PRO A 35 4.67 24.26 3.11
C PRO A 35 4.17 22.93 3.65
N VAL A 36 3.80 22.01 2.75
CA VAL A 36 3.38 20.63 3.08
C VAL A 36 4.44 20.03 4.00
N ARG A 37 4.16 19.99 5.31
CA ARG A 37 5.03 19.32 6.27
C ARG A 37 4.96 17.83 5.97
N GLU A 38 6.03 17.28 5.41
CA GLU A 38 6.20 15.83 5.28
C GLU A 38 5.95 15.18 6.65
N ALA A 39 5.06 14.18 6.70
CA ALA A 39 4.82 13.42 7.92
C ALA A 39 6.13 12.74 8.37
N PRO A 40 6.42 12.64 9.68
CA PRO A 40 7.63 11.98 10.14
C PRO A 40 7.66 10.52 9.66
N SER A 41 8.77 10.13 9.04
CA SER A 41 8.97 8.77 8.52
C SER A 41 9.12 7.74 9.64
N SER A 42 8.58 6.54 9.44
CA SER A 42 8.72 5.40 10.36
C SER A 42 9.60 4.32 9.74
N VAL A 43 10.59 3.83 10.47
CA VAL A 43 11.36 2.64 10.08
C VAL A 43 10.67 1.42 10.68
N VAL A 44 10.24 0.50 9.82
CA VAL A 44 9.71 -0.80 10.21
C VAL A 44 10.83 -1.83 10.16
N GLN A 45 10.95 -2.63 11.21
CA GLN A 45 11.80 -3.82 11.26
C GLN A 45 10.92 -5.03 11.58
N SER A 46 10.55 -5.80 10.56
CA SER A 46 9.74 -7.00 10.74
C SER A 46 10.65 -8.19 11.01
N GLN A 47 10.71 -8.65 12.26
CA GLN A 47 11.47 -9.84 12.63
C GLN A 47 10.87 -11.11 11.99
N GLU A 48 9.54 -11.23 12.01
CA GLU A 48 8.80 -12.34 11.39
C GLU A 48 8.94 -12.31 9.85
N GLY A 49 8.79 -11.13 9.26
CA GLY A 49 8.93 -10.90 7.82
C GLY A 49 10.37 -11.00 7.34
N GLY A 50 11.36 -10.78 8.21
CA GLY A 50 12.78 -10.77 7.84
C GLY A 50 13.16 -9.61 6.93
N PHE A 51 12.62 -8.42 7.18
CA PHE A 51 12.94 -7.23 6.40
C PHE A 51 12.92 -5.95 7.25
N SER A 52 13.51 -4.90 6.70
CA SER A 52 13.33 -3.53 7.14
C SER A 52 12.97 -2.61 5.97
N VAL A 53 12.23 -1.54 6.25
CA VAL A 53 11.80 -0.56 5.24
C VAL A 53 11.42 0.76 5.91
N THR A 54 11.61 1.88 5.22
CA THR A 54 11.20 3.20 5.67
C THR A 54 9.86 3.59 5.04
N PHE A 55 8.83 3.77 5.86
CA PHE A 55 7.53 4.28 5.45
C PHE A 55 7.43 5.79 5.66
N PRO A 56 6.76 6.53 4.75
CA PRO A 56 6.54 7.97 4.89
C PRO A 56 5.28 8.27 5.72
N GLY A 57 5.32 7.87 6.99
CA GLY A 57 4.23 8.09 7.93
C GLY A 57 4.05 6.95 8.94
N PRO A 58 3.01 7.00 9.77
CA PRO A 58 2.66 5.92 10.69
C PRO A 58 2.24 4.67 9.92
N VAL A 59 2.57 3.50 10.48
CA VAL A 59 2.32 2.20 9.86
C VAL A 59 1.29 1.42 10.66
N THR A 60 0.31 0.84 9.96
CA THR A 60 -0.61 -0.15 10.50
C THR A 60 -0.30 -1.53 9.93
N GLU A 61 -0.46 -2.57 10.73
CA GLU A 61 -0.29 -3.96 10.31
C GLU A 61 -1.63 -4.68 10.22
N GLU A 62 -1.78 -5.52 9.20
CA GLU A 62 -2.92 -6.41 9.04
C GLU A 62 -2.47 -7.80 8.59
N ARG A 63 -3.26 -8.80 8.97
CA ARG A 63 -3.12 -10.17 8.48
C ARG A 63 -4.45 -10.58 7.85
N ARG A 64 -4.41 -11.11 6.62
CA ARG A 64 -5.58 -11.66 5.95
C ARG A 64 -5.28 -13.04 5.41
N VAL A 65 -6.17 -13.99 5.68
CA VAL A 65 -6.17 -15.27 4.98
C VAL A 65 -6.80 -15.06 3.62
N GLN A 66 -6.16 -15.52 2.55
CA GLN A 66 -6.69 -15.45 1.21
C GLN A 66 -6.53 -16.80 0.49
N PRO A 67 -7.52 -17.21 -0.32
CA PRO A 67 -7.38 -18.37 -1.17
C PRO A 67 -6.37 -18.08 -2.30
N THR A 68 -5.57 -19.07 -2.65
CA THR A 68 -4.69 -19.07 -3.82
C THR A 68 -4.77 -20.42 -4.52
N ASP A 69 -4.20 -20.53 -5.71
CA ASP A 69 -4.14 -21.78 -6.47
C ASP A 69 -3.44 -22.92 -5.70
N VAL A 70 -2.67 -22.58 -4.68
CA VAL A 70 -1.88 -23.51 -3.86
C VAL A 70 -2.43 -23.68 -2.44
N GLY A 71 -3.65 -23.22 -2.19
CA GLY A 71 -4.33 -23.28 -0.90
C GLY A 71 -4.51 -21.93 -0.23
N GLU A 72 -5.00 -21.94 1.00
CA GLU A 72 -5.10 -20.72 1.80
C GLU A 72 -3.72 -20.30 2.30
N VAL A 73 -3.40 -19.03 2.10
CA VAL A 73 -2.16 -18.41 2.60
C VAL A 73 -2.50 -17.19 3.45
N THR A 74 -1.62 -16.86 4.38
CA THR A 74 -1.76 -15.62 5.17
C THR A 74 -0.90 -14.53 4.53
N LEU A 75 -1.54 -13.44 4.13
CA LEU A 75 -0.90 -12.21 3.70
C LEU A 75 -0.68 -11.31 4.92
N HIS A 76 0.57 -10.94 5.18
CA HIS A 76 0.96 -10.00 6.22
C HIS A 76 1.28 -8.67 5.56
N THR A 77 0.52 -7.61 5.87
CA THR A 77 0.62 -6.31 5.18
C THR A 77 0.90 -5.19 6.17
N PHE A 78 1.85 -4.33 5.81
CA PHE A 78 2.24 -3.10 6.49
C PHE A 78 1.81 -1.93 5.61
N ILE A 79 1.04 -1.00 6.16
CA ILE A 79 0.37 0.06 5.40
C ILE A 79 0.69 1.41 6.00
N ALA A 80 1.12 2.36 5.17
CA ALA A 80 1.09 3.78 5.51
C ALA A 80 0.22 4.52 4.49
N ALA A 81 -0.82 5.19 4.96
CA ALA A 81 -1.74 5.95 4.11
C ALA A 81 -1.66 7.45 4.43
N ARG A 82 -1.43 8.26 3.41
CA ARG A 82 -1.55 9.72 3.45
C ARG A 82 -2.86 10.11 2.79
N THR A 83 -3.92 10.13 3.59
CA THR A 83 -5.30 10.37 3.12
C THR A 83 -5.49 11.72 2.42
N GLN A 84 -4.80 12.77 2.88
CA GLN A 84 -4.85 14.09 2.25
C GLN A 84 -4.20 14.11 0.85
N GLU A 85 -3.24 13.22 0.61
CA GLU A 85 -2.51 13.11 -0.66
C GLU A 85 -3.07 11.98 -1.56
N ASP A 86 -4.12 11.30 -1.11
CA ASP A 86 -4.70 10.11 -1.76
C ASP A 86 -3.64 9.05 -2.13
N THR A 87 -2.64 8.91 -1.25
CA THR A 87 -1.46 8.06 -1.48
C THR A 87 -1.36 6.98 -0.41
N ALA A 88 -1.05 5.75 -0.82
CA ALA A 88 -0.89 4.62 0.08
C ALA A 88 0.33 3.76 -0.31
N TYR A 89 1.08 3.38 0.72
CA TYR A 89 2.27 2.55 0.66
C TYR A 89 1.99 1.22 1.32
N TYR A 90 2.42 0.14 0.69
CA TYR A 90 2.23 -1.22 1.17
C TYR A 90 3.55 -1.98 1.10
N VAL A 91 3.87 -2.70 2.16
CA VAL A 91 4.81 -3.81 2.10
C VAL A 91 4.09 -5.04 2.61
N SER A 92 4.15 -6.14 1.89
CA SER A 92 3.58 -7.41 2.33
C SER A 92 4.51 -8.57 2.09
N TYR A 93 4.27 -9.64 2.85
CA TYR A 93 4.85 -10.94 2.57
C TYR A 93 3.84 -12.07 2.75
N THR A 94 4.10 -13.17 2.05
CA THR A 94 3.33 -14.40 2.09
C THR A 94 4.26 -15.59 2.06
N ASP A 95 4.10 -16.50 3.01
CA ASP A 95 4.73 -17.82 2.98
C ASP A 95 3.86 -18.80 2.22
N PHE A 96 4.41 -19.38 1.16
CA PHE A 96 3.78 -20.48 0.47
C PHE A 96 4.19 -21.83 1.09
N PRO A 97 3.32 -22.85 1.05
CA PRO A 97 3.72 -24.21 1.36
C PRO A 97 4.91 -24.64 0.49
N LEU A 98 5.97 -25.19 1.09
CA LEU A 98 7.20 -25.54 0.36
C LEU A 98 6.93 -26.46 -0.84
N ALA A 99 6.04 -27.45 -0.66
CA ALA A 99 5.65 -28.37 -1.71
C ALA A 99 5.01 -27.67 -2.93
N ALA A 100 4.33 -26.55 -2.72
CA ALA A 100 3.67 -25.80 -3.78
C ALA A 100 4.65 -25.03 -4.66
N VAL A 101 5.74 -24.52 -4.08
CA VAL A 101 6.75 -23.72 -4.79
C VAL A 101 7.95 -24.55 -5.25
N ALA A 102 8.14 -25.76 -4.73
CA ALA A 102 9.26 -26.63 -5.11
C ALA A 102 9.23 -27.08 -6.58
N GLN A 103 8.04 -27.08 -7.22
CA GLN A 103 7.83 -27.54 -8.60
C GLN A 103 7.61 -26.40 -9.60
N VAL A 104 7.65 -25.14 -9.14
CA VAL A 104 7.40 -23.95 -9.96
C VAL A 104 8.65 -23.09 -9.93
N SER A 105 9.04 -22.50 -11.06
CA SER A 105 10.19 -21.60 -11.03
C SER A 105 9.86 -20.37 -10.15
N PRO A 106 10.79 -19.89 -9.31
CA PRO A 106 10.57 -18.67 -8.52
C PRO A 106 10.20 -17.47 -9.39
N ARG A 107 10.69 -17.44 -10.64
CA ARG A 107 10.33 -16.42 -11.62
C ARG A 107 8.85 -16.46 -11.98
N ASP A 108 8.31 -17.64 -12.27
CA ASP A 108 6.89 -17.77 -12.62
C ASP A 108 5.98 -17.42 -11.44
N VAL A 109 6.43 -17.63 -10.20
CA VAL A 109 5.70 -17.19 -9.00
C VAL A 109 5.64 -15.66 -8.96
N VAL A 110 6.76 -14.98 -9.19
CA VAL A 110 6.81 -13.51 -9.27
C VAL A 110 5.89 -13.00 -10.38
N ASP A 111 5.96 -13.57 -11.57
CA ASP A 111 5.17 -13.14 -12.73
C ASP A 111 3.66 -13.35 -12.50
N ARG A 112 3.24 -14.46 -11.88
CA ARG A 112 1.84 -14.68 -11.51
C ARG A 112 1.37 -13.75 -10.40
N ALA A 113 2.20 -13.53 -9.39
CA ALA A 113 1.83 -12.69 -8.25
C ALA A 113 1.71 -11.21 -8.64
N SER A 114 2.62 -10.70 -9.49
CA SER A 114 2.53 -9.34 -10.01
C SER A 114 1.31 -9.18 -10.91
N GLN A 115 1.04 -10.14 -11.79
CA GLN A 115 -0.15 -10.13 -12.64
C GLN A 115 -1.44 -10.16 -11.82
N GLY A 116 -1.54 -11.04 -10.82
CA GLY A 116 -2.69 -11.12 -9.93
C GLY A 116 -2.93 -9.82 -9.16
N ALA A 117 -1.87 -9.11 -8.74
CA ALA A 117 -2.00 -7.80 -8.11
C ALA A 117 -2.50 -6.72 -9.09
N LEU A 118 -2.01 -6.73 -10.34
CA LEU A 118 -2.49 -5.82 -11.38
C LEU A 118 -3.98 -6.06 -11.68
N GLU A 119 -4.39 -7.32 -11.82
CA GLU A 119 -5.77 -7.71 -12.07
C GLU A 119 -6.70 -7.35 -10.91
N ALA A 120 -6.29 -7.64 -9.67
CA ALA A 120 -7.07 -7.31 -8.47
C ALA A 120 -7.28 -5.80 -8.31
N LEU A 121 -6.33 -4.98 -8.79
CA LEU A 121 -6.42 -3.53 -8.80
C LEU A 121 -7.08 -2.97 -10.07
N GLY A 122 -7.52 -3.81 -11.01
CA GLY A 122 -8.08 -3.39 -12.28
C GLY A 122 -7.12 -2.51 -13.09
N ALA A 123 -5.81 -2.79 -13.01
CA ALA A 123 -4.78 -1.97 -13.60
C ALA A 123 -4.79 -2.06 -15.13
N THR A 124 -4.56 -0.92 -15.77
CA THR A 124 -4.43 -0.75 -17.23
C THR A 124 -3.11 -0.05 -17.54
N ALA A 125 -2.77 0.12 -18.83
CA ALA A 125 -1.51 0.74 -19.25
C ALA A 125 -0.28 0.10 -18.58
N ILE A 126 -0.25 -1.23 -18.58
CA ILE A 126 0.71 -2.03 -17.82
C ILE A 126 2.13 -1.84 -18.35
N THR A 127 3.07 -1.66 -17.42
CA THR A 127 4.51 -1.78 -17.65
C THR A 127 5.08 -2.86 -16.76
N ALA A 128 6.04 -3.63 -17.25
CA ALA A 128 6.77 -4.63 -16.47
C ALA A 128 8.25 -4.57 -16.78
N LYS A 129 9.08 -4.69 -15.74
CA LYS A 129 10.54 -4.72 -15.81
C LYS A 129 11.08 -5.77 -14.85
N THR A 130 11.91 -6.68 -15.36
CA THR A 130 12.64 -7.63 -14.50
C THR A 130 13.54 -6.88 -13.53
N LEU A 131 13.52 -7.32 -12.27
CA LEU A 131 14.45 -6.91 -11.23
C LEU A 131 15.18 -8.13 -10.68
N GLU A 132 16.32 -7.87 -10.06
CA GLU A 132 17.01 -8.84 -9.22
C GLU A 132 17.30 -8.14 -7.89
N MET A 133 16.93 -8.79 -6.80
CA MET A 133 17.25 -8.32 -5.45
C MET A 133 18.63 -8.82 -5.04
N GLU A 134 19.28 -8.08 -4.14
CA GLU A 134 20.53 -8.52 -3.52
C GLU A 134 20.44 -9.97 -3.04
N GLY A 135 21.45 -10.77 -3.36
CA GLY A 135 21.43 -12.23 -3.15
C GLY A 135 20.97 -13.04 -4.37
N GLY A 136 20.65 -12.40 -5.49
CA GLY A 136 20.29 -13.07 -6.75
C GLY A 136 18.84 -13.53 -6.81
N PHE A 137 17.96 -12.96 -5.97
CA PHE A 137 16.56 -13.37 -5.91
C PHE A 137 15.76 -12.74 -7.06
N PRO A 138 14.96 -13.53 -7.79
CA PRO A 138 14.20 -13.02 -8.92
C PRO A 138 13.13 -12.05 -8.45
N GLY A 139 12.96 -10.97 -9.21
CA GLY A 139 11.92 -9.99 -8.98
C GLY A 139 11.39 -9.33 -10.24
N GLN A 140 10.37 -8.51 -10.04
CA GLN A 140 9.74 -7.73 -11.08
C GLN A 140 9.21 -6.43 -10.53
N GLU A 141 9.46 -5.33 -11.23
CA GLU A 141 8.73 -4.09 -11.07
C GLU A 141 7.59 -4.06 -12.08
N VAL A 142 6.39 -3.75 -11.62
CA VAL A 142 5.22 -3.51 -12.47
C VAL A 142 4.66 -2.12 -12.19
N GLY A 143 3.95 -1.59 -13.17
CA GLY A 143 3.22 -0.34 -13.04
C GLY A 143 1.98 -0.34 -13.92
N GLY A 144 1.08 0.59 -13.64
CA GLY A 144 -0.14 0.76 -14.41
C GLY A 144 -1.04 1.84 -13.82
N LEU A 145 -2.24 1.96 -14.37
CA LEU A 145 -3.29 2.88 -13.92
C LEU A 145 -4.46 2.08 -13.34
N SER A 146 -4.82 2.36 -12.10
CA SER A 146 -6.00 1.84 -11.41
C SER A 146 -6.97 3.00 -11.17
N GLY A 147 -7.92 3.19 -12.08
CA GLY A 147 -8.77 4.38 -12.10
C GLY A 147 -7.93 5.67 -12.16
N PRO A 148 -8.13 6.65 -11.24
CA PRO A 148 -7.37 7.90 -11.21
C PRO A 148 -5.98 7.77 -10.56
N ARG A 149 -5.58 6.56 -10.16
CA ARG A 149 -4.33 6.32 -9.43
C ARG A 149 -3.31 5.61 -10.30
N ARG A 150 -2.06 6.04 -10.18
CA ARG A 150 -0.89 5.33 -10.67
C ARG A 150 -0.49 4.27 -9.64
N LEU A 151 -0.21 3.08 -10.15
CA LEU A 151 0.38 1.98 -9.41
C LEU A 151 1.85 1.83 -9.80
N ARG A 152 2.70 1.61 -8.80
CA ARG A 152 4.02 1.01 -8.93
C ARG A 152 4.13 -0.12 -7.93
N GLY A 153 4.66 -1.27 -8.34
CA GLY A 153 4.85 -2.42 -7.47
C GLY A 153 6.18 -3.12 -7.72
N ARG A 154 6.85 -3.61 -6.68
CA ARG A 154 8.01 -4.50 -6.78
C ARG A 154 7.71 -5.81 -6.07
N PHE A 155 8.04 -6.92 -6.71
CA PHE A 155 7.75 -8.28 -6.26
C PHE A 155 9.03 -9.09 -6.25
N PHE A 156 9.27 -9.89 -5.22
CA PHE A 156 10.50 -10.69 -5.07
C PHE A 156 10.20 -12.05 -4.44
N MET A 157 10.81 -13.11 -4.94
CA MET A 157 10.67 -14.46 -4.38
C MET A 157 11.97 -14.91 -3.72
N VAL A 158 11.91 -15.21 -2.42
CA VAL A 158 13.05 -15.63 -1.59
C VAL A 158 12.71 -16.95 -0.88
N GLY A 159 13.31 -18.05 -1.32
CA GLY A 159 12.91 -19.38 -0.85
C GLY A 159 11.40 -19.59 -1.12
N PRO A 160 10.58 -19.97 -0.12
CA PRO A 160 9.14 -20.10 -0.27
C PRO A 160 8.34 -18.82 0.03
N ARG A 161 9.00 -17.67 0.22
CA ARG A 161 8.35 -16.42 0.62
C ARG A 161 8.34 -15.42 -0.52
N LEU A 162 7.15 -14.90 -0.82
CA LEU A 162 6.96 -13.76 -1.70
C LEU A 162 6.92 -12.47 -0.89
N TYR A 163 7.69 -11.48 -1.33
CA TYR A 163 7.64 -10.10 -0.84
C TYR A 163 7.04 -9.19 -1.90
N GLN A 164 6.25 -8.21 -1.47
CA GLN A 164 5.62 -7.24 -2.35
C GLN A 164 5.76 -5.84 -1.74
N GLN A 165 6.10 -4.86 -2.56
CA GLN A 165 6.02 -3.44 -2.24
C GLN A 165 5.04 -2.83 -3.22
N LEU A 166 4.02 -2.12 -2.78
CA LEU A 166 3.11 -1.39 -3.66
C LEU A 166 3.03 0.08 -3.24
N LEU A 167 2.91 0.95 -4.24
CA LEU A 167 2.61 2.36 -4.09
C LEU A 167 1.44 2.69 -5.01
N LEU A 168 0.35 3.21 -4.43
CA LEU A 168 -0.73 3.82 -5.16
C LEU A 168 -0.76 5.32 -4.83
N HIS A 169 -0.79 6.15 -5.86
CA HIS A 169 -0.86 7.62 -5.72
C HIS A 169 -1.68 8.21 -6.87
N PRO A 170 -2.17 9.46 -6.79
CA PRO A 170 -2.88 10.07 -7.90
C PRO A 170 -2.01 10.19 -9.14
N GLU A 171 -2.58 9.91 -10.32
CA GLU A 171 -1.87 10.09 -11.58
C GLU A 171 -1.38 11.54 -11.75
N GLY A 172 -0.16 11.72 -12.26
CA GLY A 172 0.47 13.03 -12.43
C GLY A 172 0.97 13.69 -11.14
N ARG A 173 0.77 13.06 -9.97
CA ARG A 173 1.24 13.57 -8.66
C ARG A 173 2.01 12.49 -7.91
N ALA A 174 3.16 12.10 -8.47
CA ALA A 174 4.04 11.15 -7.79
C ALA A 174 4.58 11.75 -6.48
N PRO A 175 4.57 11.00 -5.38
CA PRO A 175 5.12 11.47 -4.11
C PRO A 175 6.65 11.50 -4.16
N GLN A 176 7.25 12.50 -3.52
CA GLN A 176 8.70 12.75 -3.59
C GLN A 176 9.56 11.65 -2.94
N ASP A 177 8.98 10.88 -2.03
CA ASP A 177 9.62 9.80 -1.30
C ASP A 177 9.36 8.41 -1.94
N ALA A 178 8.74 8.34 -3.11
CA ALA A 178 8.44 7.08 -3.80
C ALA A 178 9.70 6.20 -3.94
N ASP A 179 10.77 6.75 -4.53
CA ASP A 179 12.01 6.00 -4.73
C ASP A 179 12.66 5.63 -3.39
N ARG A 180 12.66 6.55 -2.43
CA ARG A 180 13.19 6.29 -1.08
C ARG A 180 12.46 5.14 -0.40
N PHE A 181 11.14 5.07 -0.53
CA PHE A 181 10.35 3.96 0.01
C PHE A 181 10.80 2.63 -0.61
N PHE A 182 10.80 2.53 -1.94
CA PHE A 182 11.16 1.29 -2.63
C PHE A 182 12.61 0.88 -2.35
N ASP A 183 13.54 1.83 -2.38
CA ASP A 183 14.98 1.61 -2.25
C ASP A 183 15.43 1.50 -0.79
N SER A 184 14.54 1.70 0.20
CA SER A 184 14.84 1.47 1.61
C SER A 184 14.61 0.01 2.05
N PHE A 185 13.96 -0.81 1.23
CA PHE A 185 13.68 -2.20 1.58
C PHE A 185 14.96 -3.04 1.62
N ARG A 186 15.21 -3.67 2.76
CA ARG A 186 16.36 -4.56 2.98
C ARG A 186 15.88 -5.85 3.60
N LEU A 187 16.36 -6.97 3.09
CA LEU A 187 16.15 -8.26 3.72
C LEU A 187 17.09 -8.45 4.91
N ASP A 188 16.62 -9.14 5.94
CA ASP A 188 17.47 -9.61 7.04
C ASP A 188 18.26 -10.85 6.57
N PRO A 189 19.61 -10.79 6.51
CA PRO A 189 20.44 -11.90 6.06
C PRO A 189 20.21 -13.21 6.84
N ALA A 190 19.90 -13.12 8.14
CA ALA A 190 19.66 -14.29 8.96
C ALA A 190 18.36 -15.00 8.58
N VAL A 191 17.33 -14.24 8.20
CA VAL A 191 16.06 -14.81 7.72
C VAL A 191 16.21 -15.35 6.31
N VAL A 192 16.91 -14.62 5.42
CA VAL A 192 17.23 -15.09 4.07
C VAL A 192 17.96 -16.43 4.12
N GLY A 193 18.98 -16.57 4.97
CA GLY A 193 19.70 -17.83 5.14
C GLY A 193 18.79 -19.00 5.54
N LYS A 194 17.82 -18.76 6.44
CA LYS A 194 16.84 -19.77 6.84
C LYS A 194 15.86 -20.12 5.72
N LEU A 195 15.39 -19.12 4.96
CA LEU A 195 14.48 -19.34 3.83
C LEU A 195 15.17 -20.12 2.71
N GLY A 196 16.45 -19.85 2.43
CA GLY A 196 17.25 -20.56 1.43
C GLY A 196 17.66 -21.98 1.84
N GLN A 197 17.90 -22.25 3.12
CA GLN A 197 18.22 -23.61 3.60
C GLN A 197 17.02 -24.57 3.53
N ARG A 198 15.79 -24.05 3.68
CA ARG A 198 14.56 -24.86 3.58
C ARG A 198 14.29 -25.40 2.18
N THR A 199 14.91 -24.86 1.13
CA THR A 199 14.79 -25.39 -0.24
C THR A 199 15.79 -26.52 -0.55
N THR A 200 16.82 -26.72 0.27
CA THR A 200 17.87 -27.74 0.04
C THR A 200 17.75 -29.00 0.90
N GLY A 201 16.83 -29.02 1.88
CA GLY A 201 16.58 -30.17 2.73
C GLY A 201 15.40 -31.01 2.24
N GLY A 202 15.70 -32.03 1.44
CA GLY A 202 14.82 -33.18 1.19
C GLY A 202 15.13 -34.32 2.16
#